data_AF-A0A9E0UMF5-F1
#
_entry.id   AF-A0A9E0UMF5-F1
#
_cell.length_a   1.000
_cell.length_b   1.000
_cell.length_c   1.000
_cell.angle_alpha   90.00
_cell.angle_beta   90.00
_cell.angle_gamma   90.00
#
_symmetry.space_group_name_H-M   'P 1'
#
loop_
_entity.id
_entity.type
_entity.pdbx_description
1 polymer ?
#
loop_
_entity_poly.entity_id
_entity_poly.type
_entity_poly.pdbx_seq_one_letter_code
_entity_poly.pdbx_strand_id
1 'polypeptide(L)'
;KGSGYLELNAAYDLGDGWGATGHIGHQKVKNYVAVGDMNASYTDWKLGVTKDVGLGVVGLAYSDTNSKGVCSPTLLTNAYCWPEYQAATGTYSNYRNASKARVLLTFNKTF
;
A
#
# COMPACT_ATOMS: atom_id res chain seq x y z
N LYS A 1 18.18 3.76 13.45
CA LYS A 1 18.13 5.22 13.76
C LYS A 1 18.29 6.00 12.45
N GLY A 2 17.40 6.94 12.14
CA GLY A 2 17.45 7.76 10.91
C GLY A 2 16.61 7.27 9.72
N SER A 3 15.73 6.30 9.93
CA SER A 3 14.58 6.04 9.05
C SER A 3 13.50 7.07 9.32
N GLY A 4 12.64 7.35 8.34
CA GLY A 4 11.54 8.30 8.48
C GLY A 4 10.52 8.18 7.35
N TYR A 5 9.30 8.64 7.60
CA TYR A 5 8.21 8.70 6.64
C TYR A 5 7.81 10.16 6.45
N LEU A 6 7.70 10.58 5.19
CA LEU A 6 7.16 11.89 4.83
C LEU A 6 5.96 11.67 3.94
N GLU A 7 4.86 12.37 4.23
CA GLU A 7 3.63 12.27 3.45
C GLU A 7 3.01 13.63 3.16
N LEU A 8 2.25 13.67 2.07
CA LEU A 8 1.39 14.76 1.67
C LEU A 8 -0.01 14.21 1.40
N ASN A 9 -1.02 14.88 1.95
CA ASN A 9 -2.42 14.56 1.74
C ASN A 9 -3.15 15.75 1.15
N ALA A 10 -4.06 15.48 0.23
CA ALA A 10 -4.96 16.46 -0.36
C ALA A 10 -6.40 15.92 -0.34
N ALA A 11 -7.34 16.80 -0.02
CA ALA A 11 -8.76 16.55 -0.17
C ALA A 11 -9.38 17.77 -0.85
N TYR A 12 -10.18 17.52 -1.88
CA TYR A 12 -10.78 18.57 -2.69
C TYR A 12 -12.26 18.26 -2.92
N ASP A 13 -13.10 19.26 -2.69
CA ASP A 13 -14.53 19.22 -3.02
C ASP A 13 -14.70 19.61 -4.48
N LEU A 14 -15.22 18.68 -5.28
CA LEU A 14 -15.46 18.87 -6.71
C LEU A 14 -16.82 19.52 -7.00
N GLY A 15 -17.66 19.71 -5.97
CA GLY A 15 -19.04 20.16 -6.10
C GLY A 15 -20.02 19.02 -6.38
N ASP A 16 -21.31 19.33 -6.28
CA ASP A 16 -22.42 18.40 -6.48
C ASP A 16 -22.31 17.11 -5.65
N GLY A 17 -21.71 17.17 -4.46
CA GLY A 17 -21.50 16.00 -3.59
C GLY A 17 -20.38 15.06 -4.05
N TRP A 18 -19.55 15.46 -5.02
CA TRP A 18 -18.32 14.75 -5.38
C TRP A 18 -17.14 15.23 -4.55
N GLY A 19 -16.32 14.29 -4.09
CA GLY A 19 -15.05 14.58 -3.43
C GLY A 19 -13.91 13.82 -4.11
N ALA A 20 -12.72 14.43 -4.11
CA ALA A 20 -11.48 13.79 -4.50
C ALA A 20 -10.48 13.82 -3.34
N THR A 21 -9.71 12.74 -3.21
CA THR A 21 -8.66 12.60 -2.20
C THR A 21 -7.40 12.07 -2.85
N GLY A 22 -6.26 12.58 -2.39
CA GLY A 22 -4.93 12.15 -2.81
C GLY A 22 -4.02 12.00 -1.61
N HIS A 23 -3.20 10.98 -1.62
CA HIS A 23 -2.11 10.75 -0.68
C HIS A 23 -0.87 10.35 -1.46
N ILE A 24 0.29 10.86 -1.07
CA ILE A 24 1.59 10.38 -1.51
C ILE A 24 2.54 10.38 -0.33
N GLY A 25 3.24 9.28 -0.14
CA GLY A 25 4.15 9.05 0.95
C GLY A 25 5.48 8.50 0.47
N HIS A 26 6.55 8.80 1.20
CA HIS A 26 7.86 8.20 0.98
C HIS A 26 8.47 7.75 2.30
N GLN A 27 8.62 6.42 2.43
CA GLN A 27 9.35 5.78 3.51
C GLN A 27 10.83 5.64 3.14
N LYS A 28 11.68 6.23 3.96
CA LYS A 28 13.12 5.99 3.93
C LYS A 28 13.51 5.03 5.04
N VAL A 29 14.17 3.93 4.69
CA VAL A 29 14.70 2.95 5.66
C VAL A 29 16.22 2.99 5.63
N LYS A 30 16.85 3.31 6.76
CA LYS A 30 18.32 3.23 6.92
C LYS A 30 18.75 1.89 7.50
N ASN A 31 19.98 1.51 7.18
CA ASN A 31 20.63 0.26 7.61
C ASN A 31 19.95 -1.02 7.10
N TYR A 32 19.29 -0.93 5.94
CA TYR A 32 18.80 -2.09 5.21
C TYR A 32 19.87 -2.54 4.20
N VAL A 33 20.27 -3.81 4.24
CA VAL A 33 21.19 -4.38 3.25
C VAL A 33 20.38 -4.72 2.00
N ALA A 34 20.46 -3.84 1.00
CA ALA A 34 19.82 -4.07 -0.29
C ALA A 34 20.60 -5.11 -1.11
N VAL A 35 19.89 -5.98 -1.81
CA VAL A 35 20.46 -6.93 -2.77
C VAL A 35 19.85 -6.63 -4.14
N GLY A 36 20.65 -6.09 -5.06
CA GLY A 36 20.16 -5.59 -6.34
C GLY A 36 19.13 -4.48 -6.17
N ASP A 37 18.01 -4.57 -6.90
CA ASP A 37 16.89 -3.63 -6.85
C ASP A 37 16.03 -3.69 -5.56
N MET A 38 16.36 -4.60 -4.63
CA MET A 38 15.56 -4.85 -3.42
C MET A 38 15.94 -3.88 -2.31
N ASN A 39 15.20 -2.78 -2.21
CA ASN A 39 15.34 -1.77 -1.16
C ASN A 39 14.09 -1.76 -0.27
N ALA A 40 14.26 -1.49 1.03
CA ALA A 40 13.17 -1.32 1.99
C ALA A 40 12.59 0.11 2.02
N SER A 41 13.19 1.04 1.26
CA SER A 41 12.62 2.38 1.06
C SER A 41 11.63 2.34 -0.09
N TYR A 42 10.47 2.99 0.07
CA TYR A 42 9.40 2.96 -0.91
C TYR A 42 8.66 4.29 -0.96
N THR A 43 8.03 4.53 -2.09
CA THR A 43 6.98 5.54 -2.28
C THR A 43 5.67 4.82 -2.46
N ASP A 44 4.64 5.28 -1.78
CA ASP A 44 3.28 4.85 -1.97
C ASP A 44 2.39 6.05 -2.29
N TRP A 45 1.27 5.76 -2.94
CA TRP A 45 0.30 6.76 -3.30
C TRP A 45 -1.09 6.17 -3.29
N LYS A 46 -2.08 7.02 -3.06
CA LYS A 46 -3.50 6.67 -3.11
C LYS A 46 -4.28 7.80 -3.74
N LEU A 47 -5.20 7.44 -4.61
CA LEU A 47 -6.20 8.33 -5.17
C LEU A 47 -7.58 7.79 -4.85
N GLY A 48 -8.49 8.65 -4.41
CA GLY A 48 -9.85 8.27 -4.10
C GLY A 48 -10.85 9.30 -4.58
N VAL A 49 -12.03 8.82 -4.95
CA VAL A 49 -13.20 9.63 -5.29
C VAL A 49 -14.37 9.21 -4.41
N THR A 50 -15.18 10.17 -4.01
CA THR A 50 -16.40 9.94 -3.25
C THR A 50 -17.58 10.62 -3.91
N LYS A 51 -18.77 10.04 -3.75
CA LYS A 51 -20.02 10.62 -4.20
C LYS A 51 -21.09 10.47 -3.13
N ASP A 52 -21.67 11.59 -2.73
CA ASP A 52 -22.92 11.61 -1.99
C ASP A 52 -24.08 11.29 -2.95
N VAL A 53 -24.83 10.22 -2.63
CA VAL A 53 -26.00 9.77 -3.38
C VAL A 53 -27.31 10.04 -2.65
N GLY A 54 -27.30 10.94 -1.66
CA GLY A 54 -28.44 11.35 -0.85
C GLY A 54 -28.80 10.39 0.28
N LEU A 55 -28.55 9.08 0.10
CA LEU A 55 -28.73 8.06 1.14
C LEU A 55 -27.43 7.74 1.91
N GLY A 56 -26.31 8.30 1.46
CA GLY A 56 -24.98 8.04 1.98
C GLY A 56 -23.89 8.38 0.96
N VAL A 57 -22.64 8.15 1.35
CA VAL A 57 -21.45 8.43 0.54
C VAL A 57 -20.83 7.12 0.06
N VAL A 58 -20.77 6.95 -1.27
CA VAL A 58 -19.99 5.89 -1.91
C VAL A 58 -18.57 6.39 -2.12
N GLY A 59 -17.57 5.55 -1.86
CA GLY A 59 -16.16 5.86 -2.09
C GLY A 59 -15.46 4.78 -2.89
N LEU A 60 -14.60 5.17 -3.81
CA LEU A 60 -13.68 4.30 -4.51
C LEU A 60 -12.26 4.84 -4.36
N ALA A 61 -11.33 4.01 -3.93
CA ALA A 61 -9.92 4.38 -3.86
C ALA A 61 -9.02 3.32 -4.47
N TYR A 62 -7.96 3.77 -5.13
CA TYR A 62 -6.86 2.96 -5.61
C TYR A 62 -5.59 3.39 -4.89
N SER A 63 -4.81 2.42 -4.42
CA SER A 63 -3.52 2.66 -3.78
C SER A 63 -2.47 1.72 -4.33
N ASP A 64 -1.26 2.23 -4.51
CA ASP A 64 -0.15 1.46 -5.06
C ASP A 64 1.18 1.97 -4.51
N THR A 65 2.25 1.23 -4.78
CA THR A 65 3.60 1.52 -4.30
C THR A 65 4.64 1.11 -5.33
N ASN A 66 5.75 1.83 -5.37
CA ASN A 66 6.91 1.44 -6.18
C ASN A 66 7.79 0.38 -5.51
N SER A 67 7.42 -0.10 -4.32
CA SER A 67 8.15 -1.18 -3.65
C SER A 67 8.17 -2.44 -4.51
N LYS A 68 9.33 -3.12 -4.56
CA LYS A 68 9.52 -4.34 -5.33
C LYS A 68 9.59 -5.55 -4.40
N GLY A 69 8.44 -6.17 -4.12
CA GLY A 69 8.37 -7.48 -3.49
C GLY A 69 8.72 -8.60 -4.48
N VAL A 70 9.98 -9.01 -4.53
CA VAL A 70 10.43 -10.21 -5.26
C VAL A 70 10.39 -11.38 -4.29
N CYS A 71 9.48 -12.29 -4.55
CA CYS A 71 9.24 -13.45 -3.71
C CYS A 71 9.94 -14.68 -4.29
N SER A 72 11.16 -14.95 -3.79
CA SER A 72 11.94 -16.12 -4.17
C SER A 72 12.45 -16.85 -2.93
N PRO A 73 12.42 -18.20 -2.90
CA PRO A 73 13.00 -18.99 -1.82
C PRO A 73 14.53 -18.85 -1.69
N THR A 74 15.20 -18.31 -2.71
CA THR A 74 16.66 -18.15 -2.74
C THR A 74 17.16 -16.77 -2.27
N LEU A 75 16.26 -15.82 -2.01
CA LEU A 75 16.61 -14.44 -1.69
C LEU A 75 16.22 -14.13 -0.26
N LEU A 76 17.22 -13.91 0.59
CA LEU A 76 17.07 -13.76 2.04
C LEU A 76 16.73 -12.33 2.49
N THR A 77 16.71 -11.37 1.56
CA THR A 77 16.51 -9.94 1.87
C THR A 77 15.48 -9.33 0.92
N ASN A 78 14.20 -9.65 1.10
CA ASN A 78 13.11 -8.88 0.49
C ASN A 78 12.17 -8.36 1.58
N ALA A 79 12.13 -7.03 1.77
CA ALA A 79 11.35 -6.39 2.83
C ALA A 79 9.83 -6.51 2.63
N TYR A 80 9.35 -6.88 1.44
CA TYR A 80 7.93 -6.90 1.09
C TYR A 80 7.44 -8.29 0.66
N CYS A 81 8.24 -9.32 0.92
CA CYS A 81 7.84 -10.69 0.66
C CYS A 81 7.61 -11.43 1.98
N TRP A 82 6.39 -11.92 2.17
CA TRP A 82 6.01 -12.68 3.36
C TRP A 82 5.93 -14.17 3.06
N PRO A 83 6.76 -15.01 3.70
CA PRO A 83 6.63 -16.45 3.58
C PRO A 83 5.50 -16.99 4.45
N GLU A 84 4.90 -18.10 4.03
CA GLU A 84 3.94 -18.88 4.81
C GLU A 84 4.66 -20.09 5.44
N TYR A 85 4.59 -20.25 6.75
CA TYR A 85 5.17 -21.41 7.44
C TYR A 85 4.31 -22.66 7.19
N GLN A 86 4.90 -23.71 6.63
CA GLN A 86 4.23 -24.98 6.38
C GLN A 86 4.60 -25.98 7.49
N ALA A 87 3.68 -26.20 8.42
CA ALA A 87 3.89 -27.08 9.57
C ALA A 87 4.17 -28.54 9.18
N ALA A 88 3.61 -29.02 8.06
CA ALA A 88 3.76 -30.40 7.60
C ALA A 88 5.19 -30.73 7.10
N THR A 89 5.92 -29.73 6.60
CA THR A 89 7.26 -29.91 6.02
C THR A 89 8.35 -29.19 6.82
N GLY A 90 7.98 -28.34 7.78
CA GLY A 90 8.92 -27.50 8.54
C GLY A 90 9.61 -26.43 7.68
N THR A 91 9.02 -26.07 6.53
CA THR A 91 9.62 -25.16 5.55
C THR A 91 8.76 -23.91 5.34
N TYR A 92 9.38 -22.84 4.86
CA TYR A 92 8.69 -21.66 4.36
C TYR A 92 8.38 -21.82 2.85
N SER A 93 7.13 -21.62 2.46
CA SER A 93 6.70 -21.63 1.05
C SER A 93 5.52 -20.65 0.83
N ASN A 94 4.88 -20.65 -0.33
CA ASN A 94 3.72 -19.79 -0.65
C ASN A 94 3.97 -18.29 -0.39
N TYR A 95 5.10 -17.80 -0.86
CA TYR A 95 5.52 -16.43 -0.68
C TYR A 95 4.50 -15.41 -1.24
N ARG A 96 4.11 -14.43 -0.43
CA ARG A 96 3.16 -13.38 -0.80
C ARG A 96 3.88 -12.04 -0.95
N ASN A 97 3.73 -11.44 -2.13
CA ASN A 97 4.15 -10.07 -2.38
C ASN A 97 3.14 -9.08 -1.79
N ALA A 98 3.59 -8.22 -0.88
CA ALA A 98 2.78 -7.19 -0.25
C ALA A 98 2.79 -5.84 -0.98
N SER A 99 3.67 -5.65 -1.96
CA SER A 99 3.74 -4.46 -2.82
C SER A 99 2.64 -4.43 -3.90
N LYS A 100 1.53 -5.13 -3.68
CA LYS A 100 0.43 -5.20 -4.66
C LYS A 100 -0.49 -4.00 -4.50
N ALA A 101 -0.85 -3.41 -5.63
CA ALA A 101 -1.93 -2.45 -5.72
C ALA A 101 -3.23 -2.96 -5.10
N ARG A 102 -4.01 -2.05 -4.51
CA ARG A 102 -5.29 -2.35 -3.87
C ARG A 102 -6.36 -1.37 -4.35
N VAL A 103 -7.57 -1.90 -4.49
CA VAL A 103 -8.79 -1.12 -4.70
C VAL A 103 -9.66 -1.27 -3.45
N LEU A 104 -10.19 -0.16 -2.97
CA LEU A 104 -11.11 -0.10 -1.83
C LEU A 104 -12.42 0.54 -2.29
N LEU A 105 -13.52 -0.19 -2.11
CA LEU A 105 -14.88 0.30 -2.30
C LEU A 105 -15.52 0.47 -0.92
N THR A 106 -16.11 1.63 -0.64
CA THR A 106 -16.76 1.93 0.64
C THR A 106 -18.16 2.49 0.43
N PHE A 107 -19.04 2.26 1.41
CA PHE A 107 -20.33 2.93 1.51
C PHE A 107 -20.56 3.37 2.95
N ASN A 108 -20.81 4.66 3.16
CA ASN A 108 -21.11 5.25 4.46
C ASN A 108 -22.55 5.78 4.44
N LYS A 109 -23.43 5.18 5.22
CA LYS A 109 -24.84 5.61 5.32
C LYS A 109 -24.96 6.89 6.14
N THR A 110 -25.72 7.86 5.65
CA THR A 110 -26.14 9.05 6.42
C THR A 110 -27.49 8.76 7.09
N PHE A 111 -27.63 9.16 8.36
CA PHE A 111 -28.80 8.87 9.21
C PHE A 111 -29.97 9.83 8.96
#